data_AF-A0ABD1H5S7-F1
#
_entry.id   AF-A0ABD1H5S7-F1
#
_cell.length_a   1.000
_cell.length_b   1.000
_cell.length_c   1.000
_cell.angle_alpha   90.00
_cell.angle_beta   90.00
_cell.angle_gamma   90.00
#
_symmetry.space_group_name_H-M   'P 1'
#
loop_
_entity.id
_entity.type
_entity.pdbx_description
1 polymer ?
#
loop_
_entity_poly.entity_id
_entity_poly.type
_entity_poly.pdbx_seq_one_letter_code
_entity_poly.pdbx_strand_id
1 'polypeptide(L)'
;MLKSNMDESETLKPFLSLFWLRSSYKITPLSSSHFPQPLTSAEKEAFCNSTAMGKGTGSFGKRRNKTHTLCVRCGRRSFHLQKSRCSACAYPAARKRTYNWSVKAIRRKTTGTGRMRYLRNVPRRFKTNFREGTEAAPRKKAVAASA
;
A
#
# COMPACT_ATOMS: atom_id res chain seq x y z
N MET A 1 24.28 15.12 -32.47
CA MET A 1 22.99 14.83 -33.15
C MET A 1 21.87 15.10 -32.18
N LEU A 2 20.92 15.90 -32.63
CA LEU A 2 19.95 16.67 -31.86
C LEU A 2 18.84 15.84 -31.22
N LYS A 3 18.30 16.42 -30.15
CA LYS A 3 17.05 16.09 -29.45
C LYS A 3 15.83 16.15 -30.38
N SER A 4 14.87 15.27 -30.15
CA SER A 4 13.43 15.46 -30.38
C SER A 4 12.75 14.51 -29.38
N ASN A 5 12.15 14.92 -28.24
CA ASN A 5 11.17 15.97 -27.98
C ASN A 5 10.07 15.97 -29.05
N MET A 6 8.93 15.39 -28.68
CA MET A 6 7.65 15.66 -29.31
C MET A 6 6.74 16.12 -28.18
N ASP A 7 6.66 17.44 -28.06
CA ASP A 7 5.73 18.19 -27.24
C ASP A 7 4.39 18.34 -27.97
N GLU A 8 3.40 18.78 -27.17
CA GLU A 8 2.18 19.49 -27.54
C GLU A 8 0.94 18.62 -27.80
N SER A 9 -0.02 18.56 -26.88
CA SER A 9 -0.97 19.62 -26.51
C SER A 9 -1.69 20.18 -27.73
N GLU A 10 -2.93 19.70 -27.94
CA GLU A 10 -4.11 20.48 -28.34
C GLU A 10 -5.14 19.51 -28.91
N THR A 11 -6.27 19.37 -28.23
CA THR A 11 -7.59 19.60 -28.84
C THR A 11 -8.64 19.40 -27.77
N LEU A 12 -9.28 20.52 -27.51
CA LEU A 12 -10.43 20.68 -26.65
C LEU A 12 -11.57 19.79 -27.12
N LYS A 13 -12.30 19.27 -26.12
CA LYS A 13 -13.62 18.67 -26.21
C LYS A 13 -14.55 19.45 -27.15
N PRO A 14 -15.36 18.77 -27.97
CA PRO A 14 -16.70 19.25 -28.29
C PRO A 14 -17.73 18.44 -27.47
N PHE A 15 -18.34 19.16 -26.53
CA PHE A 15 -19.70 18.91 -26.05
C PHE A 15 -20.66 18.89 -27.26
N LEU A 16 -21.67 18.02 -27.21
CA LEU A 16 -22.85 17.95 -28.10
C LEU A 16 -22.60 17.51 -29.56
N SER A 17 -22.75 16.22 -29.81
CA SER A 17 -23.81 15.69 -30.69
C SER A 17 -23.53 14.22 -30.93
N LEU A 18 -24.43 13.36 -30.46
CA LEU A 18 -24.79 12.02 -30.98
C LEU A 18 -25.82 11.41 -30.02
N PHE A 19 -26.74 12.26 -29.58
CA PHE A 19 -27.99 11.90 -28.96
C PHE A 19 -28.98 11.70 -30.11
N TRP A 20 -28.84 10.62 -30.88
CA TRP A 20 -29.86 10.01 -31.76
C TRP A 20 -29.20 8.96 -32.66
N LEU A 21 -29.11 7.71 -32.18
CA LEU A 21 -29.55 6.58 -33.01
C LEU A 21 -30.03 5.46 -32.08
N ARG A 22 -31.33 5.56 -31.89
CA ARG A 22 -32.26 4.69 -31.19
C ARG A 22 -32.25 3.31 -31.85
N SER A 23 -31.39 2.43 -31.35
CA SER A 23 -31.43 1.01 -31.68
C SER A 23 -32.56 0.36 -30.90
N SER A 24 -33.63 0.05 -31.61
CA SER A 24 -34.87 -0.53 -31.12
C SER A 24 -34.65 -1.97 -30.64
N TYR A 25 -34.18 -2.15 -29.41
CA TYR A 25 -34.42 -3.39 -28.67
C TYR A 25 -35.84 -3.37 -28.12
N LYS A 26 -36.69 -4.25 -28.66
CA LYS A 26 -38.03 -4.52 -28.13
C LYS A 26 -37.87 -5.02 -26.69
N ILE A 27 -38.18 -4.17 -25.73
CA ILE A 27 -38.38 -4.54 -24.33
C ILE A 27 -39.68 -5.34 -24.29
N THR A 28 -39.59 -6.66 -24.15
CA THR A 28 -40.72 -7.50 -23.77
C THR A 28 -41.19 -7.07 -22.38
N PRO A 29 -42.48 -6.74 -22.17
CA PRO A 29 -42.99 -6.48 -20.84
C PRO A 29 -42.97 -7.79 -20.06
N LEU A 30 -41.98 -7.93 -19.16
CA LEU A 30 -41.97 -9.03 -18.21
C LEU A 30 -43.17 -8.84 -17.30
N SER A 31 -44.14 -9.74 -17.44
CA SER A 31 -45.36 -9.81 -16.66
C SER A 31 -45.07 -9.65 -15.17
N SER A 32 -45.65 -8.60 -14.62
CA SER A 32 -45.73 -8.22 -13.22
C SER A 32 -46.51 -9.26 -12.40
N SER A 33 -45.90 -10.39 -12.09
CA SER A 33 -46.42 -11.31 -11.05
C SER A 33 -45.36 -12.28 -10.54
N HIS A 34 -44.22 -11.76 -10.08
CA HIS A 34 -43.42 -12.43 -9.07
C HIS A 34 -42.70 -11.36 -8.23
N PHE A 35 -43.49 -10.66 -7.41
CA PHE A 35 -42.96 -10.07 -6.20
C PHE A 35 -42.35 -11.23 -5.40
N PRO A 36 -41.03 -11.25 -5.08
CA PRO A 36 -40.51 -12.26 -4.18
C PRO A 36 -41.27 -12.11 -2.88
N GLN A 37 -42.02 -13.14 -2.51
CA GLN A 37 -42.78 -13.14 -1.26
C GLN A 37 -41.80 -12.87 -0.11
N PRO A 38 -42.21 -12.08 0.90
CA PRO A 38 -41.39 -11.91 2.09
C PRO A 38 -41.16 -13.30 2.68
N LEU A 39 -39.90 -13.75 2.67
CA LEU A 39 -39.49 -15.04 3.21
C LEU A 39 -40.20 -15.25 4.54
N THR A 40 -40.96 -16.34 4.62
CA THR A 40 -41.68 -16.73 5.82
C THR A 40 -40.69 -16.82 6.99
N SER A 41 -41.11 -16.53 8.22
CA SER A 41 -40.24 -16.61 9.40
C SER A 41 -39.50 -17.96 9.50
N ALA A 42 -40.09 -19.04 8.96
CA ALA A 42 -39.48 -20.36 8.87
C ALA A 42 -38.24 -20.43 7.93
N GLU A 43 -38.21 -19.68 6.83
CA GLU A 43 -37.06 -19.65 5.90
C GLU A 43 -35.90 -18.80 6.44
N LYS A 44 -36.20 -17.74 7.21
CA LYS A 44 -35.20 -16.97 7.96
C LYS A 44 -34.59 -17.79 9.11
N GLU A 45 -35.37 -18.68 9.73
CA GLU A 45 -34.85 -19.62 10.73
C GLU A 45 -34.01 -20.76 10.12
N ALA A 46 -34.28 -21.17 8.88
CA ALA A 46 -33.46 -22.16 8.18
C ALA A 46 -32.05 -21.64 7.80
N PHE A 47 -31.89 -20.35 7.49
CA PHE A 47 -30.57 -19.73 7.28
C PHE A 47 -29.78 -19.58 8.59
N CYS A 48 -30.49 -19.38 9.72
CA CYS A 48 -29.89 -19.32 11.05
C CYS A 48 -29.47 -20.72 11.56
N ASN A 49 -30.24 -21.76 11.23
CA ASN A 49 -30.05 -23.10 11.81
C ASN A 49 -29.06 -24.01 11.04
N SER A 50 -28.61 -23.63 9.84
CA SER A 50 -27.54 -24.35 9.11
C SER A 50 -26.12 -23.81 9.39
N THR A 51 -25.99 -22.72 10.15
CA THR A 51 -24.70 -22.01 10.36
C THR A 51 -24.20 -22.02 11.82
N ALA A 52 -24.92 -22.67 12.74
CA ALA A 52 -24.83 -22.36 14.17
C ALA A 52 -23.92 -23.25 15.05
N MET A 53 -22.89 -23.95 14.54
CA MET A 53 -22.00 -24.72 15.45
C MET A 53 -20.50 -24.79 15.11
N GLY A 54 -20.05 -24.40 13.91
CA GLY A 54 -18.71 -24.83 13.46
C GLY A 54 -17.65 -23.75 13.21
N LYS A 55 -18.02 -22.58 12.68
CA LYS A 55 -17.07 -21.77 11.88
C LYS A 55 -16.76 -20.39 12.44
N GLY A 56 -17.72 -19.75 13.10
CA GLY A 56 -17.63 -18.36 13.56
C GLY A 56 -17.31 -18.26 15.05
N THR A 57 -18.33 -17.88 15.82
CA THR A 57 -18.26 -17.47 17.23
C THR A 57 -17.49 -18.46 18.12
N GLY A 58 -17.80 -19.75 18.08
CA GLY A 58 -17.09 -20.77 18.87
C GLY A 58 -15.62 -20.98 18.48
N SER A 59 -15.24 -20.67 17.24
CA SER A 59 -13.86 -20.80 16.75
C SER A 59 -12.94 -19.69 17.27
N PHE A 60 -13.47 -18.48 17.48
CA PHE A 60 -12.70 -17.32 17.95
C PHE A 60 -12.23 -17.48 19.40
N GLY A 61 -13.07 -18.05 20.27
CA GLY A 61 -12.70 -18.35 21.66
C GLY A 61 -11.51 -19.30 21.80
N LYS A 62 -11.28 -20.17 20.81
CA LYS A 62 -10.17 -21.14 20.79
C LYS A 62 -8.83 -20.56 20.28
N ARG A 63 -8.75 -19.28 19.87
CA ARG A 63 -7.55 -18.66 19.25
C ARG A 63 -6.47 -18.21 20.25
N ARG A 64 -6.10 -19.10 21.17
CA ARG A 64 -5.04 -18.86 22.17
C ARG A 64 -3.62 -19.08 21.63
N ASN A 65 -3.45 -20.03 20.70
CA ASN A 65 -2.15 -20.35 20.11
C ASN A 65 -1.72 -19.29 19.10
N LYS A 66 -0.47 -18.82 19.18
CA LYS A 66 0.06 -17.77 18.30
C LYS A 66 0.96 -18.38 17.23
N THR A 67 0.60 -18.16 15.97
CA THR A 67 1.43 -18.57 14.82
C THR A 67 2.51 -17.55 14.50
N HIS A 68 2.24 -16.25 14.70
CA HIS A 68 3.13 -15.14 14.37
C HIS A 68 3.54 -14.29 15.58
N THR A 69 4.85 -14.09 15.76
CA THR A 69 5.45 -13.15 16.72
C THR A 69 6.21 -12.03 16.03
N LEU A 70 6.73 -11.09 16.82
CA LEU A 70 7.57 -9.99 16.35
C LEU A 70 8.88 -10.54 15.75
N CYS A 71 9.26 -10.01 14.58
CA CYS A 71 10.52 -10.36 13.94
C CYS A 71 11.62 -9.37 14.34
N VAL A 72 12.79 -9.89 14.74
CA VAL A 72 13.97 -9.09 15.14
C VAL A 72 14.44 -8.13 14.04
N ARG A 73 14.44 -8.57 12.76
CA ARG A 73 14.96 -7.76 11.65
C ARG A 73 14.05 -6.60 11.24
N CYS A 74 12.74 -6.79 11.24
CA CYS A 74 11.79 -5.83 10.66
C CYS A 74 10.79 -5.23 11.66
N GLY A 75 10.76 -5.72 12.91
CA GLY A 75 9.84 -5.23 13.95
C GLY A 75 8.36 -5.55 13.71
N ARG A 76 8.02 -6.31 12.65
CA ARG A 76 6.63 -6.68 12.34
C ARG A 76 6.25 -8.01 12.99
N ARG A 77 4.99 -8.14 13.41
CA ARG A 77 4.39 -9.41 13.84
C ARG A 77 4.17 -10.32 12.63
N SER A 78 5.22 -10.96 12.17
CA SER A 78 5.24 -11.74 10.93
C SER A 78 6.19 -12.93 11.00
N PHE A 79 6.84 -13.17 12.14
CA PHE A 79 7.72 -14.31 12.34
C PHE A 79 6.90 -15.55 12.66
N HIS A 80 6.89 -16.55 11.79
CA HIS A 80 6.17 -17.80 12.02
C HIS A 80 6.97 -18.70 12.97
N LEU A 81 6.40 -19.11 14.11
CA LEU A 81 7.15 -19.85 15.15
C LEU A 81 7.54 -21.25 14.69
N GLN A 82 6.58 -22.06 14.26
CA GLN A 82 6.83 -23.45 13.88
C GLN A 82 7.79 -23.59 12.68
N LYS A 83 7.67 -22.69 11.70
CA LYS A 83 8.48 -22.69 10.47
C LYS A 83 9.73 -21.83 10.57
N SER A 84 9.97 -21.18 11.72
CA SER A 84 11.07 -20.26 11.99
C SER A 84 11.36 -19.27 10.85
N ARG A 85 10.33 -18.74 10.20
CA ARG A 85 10.47 -17.91 8.99
C ARG A 85 9.57 -16.70 9.01
N CYS A 86 10.12 -15.53 8.68
CA CYS A 86 9.34 -14.28 8.61
C CYS A 86 8.63 -14.12 7.25
N SER A 87 7.32 -13.94 7.26
CA SER A 87 6.54 -13.66 6.04
C SER A 87 6.79 -12.26 5.46
N ALA A 88 7.30 -11.30 6.24
CA ALA A 88 7.54 -9.94 5.76
C ALA A 88 8.92 -9.76 5.13
N CYS A 89 9.98 -10.24 5.79
CA CYS A 89 11.38 -10.01 5.40
C CYS A 89 12.17 -11.29 5.09
N ALA A 90 11.58 -12.48 5.25
CA ALA A 90 12.21 -13.79 5.09
C ALA A 90 13.39 -14.10 6.02
N TYR A 91 13.53 -13.44 7.17
CA TYR A 91 14.43 -13.90 8.25
C TYR A 91 14.19 -15.41 8.51
N PRO A 92 15.22 -16.29 8.55
CA PRO A 92 16.66 -16.02 8.67
C PRO A 92 17.43 -15.78 7.36
N ALA A 93 16.82 -15.86 6.18
CA ALA A 93 17.52 -15.73 4.89
C ALA A 93 18.35 -14.43 4.81
N ALA A 94 19.52 -14.49 4.17
CA ALA A 94 20.41 -13.33 4.02
C ALA A 94 19.75 -12.19 3.23
N ARG A 95 19.12 -12.53 2.10
CA ARG A 95 18.40 -11.56 1.26
C ARG A 95 17.04 -11.21 1.86
N LYS A 96 16.68 -9.92 1.78
CA LYS A 96 15.34 -9.45 2.17
C LYS A 96 14.32 -9.89 1.13
N ARG A 97 13.15 -10.35 1.60
CA ARG A 97 12.02 -10.72 0.73
C ARG A 97 11.39 -9.50 0.02
N THR A 98 11.39 -9.52 -1.31
CA THR A 98 10.71 -8.54 -2.18
C THR A 98 10.08 -9.26 -3.36
N TYR A 99 8.91 -8.79 -3.81
CA TYR A 99 8.27 -9.27 -5.04
C TYR A 99 7.78 -8.06 -5.83
N ASN A 100 7.98 -8.11 -7.15
CA ASN A 100 7.69 -7.00 -8.06
C ASN A 100 6.19 -6.73 -8.20
N TRP A 101 5.35 -7.77 -8.05
CA TRP A 101 3.89 -7.63 -8.03
C TRP A 101 3.37 -6.82 -6.84
N SER A 102 4.17 -6.60 -5.79
CA SER A 102 3.77 -5.88 -4.58
C SER A 102 4.44 -4.51 -4.44
N VAL A 103 4.13 -3.59 -5.36
CA VAL A 103 4.72 -2.23 -5.42
C VAL A 103 4.57 -1.48 -4.08
N LYS A 104 3.37 -1.53 -3.47
CA LYS A 104 3.11 -0.88 -2.17
C LYS A 104 3.98 -1.45 -1.04
N ALA A 105 4.22 -2.76 -1.05
CA ALA A 105 5.07 -3.39 -0.03
C ALA A 105 6.55 -3.04 -0.21
N ILE A 106 7.00 -2.88 -1.47
CA ILE A 106 8.35 -2.37 -1.79
C ILE A 106 8.50 -0.94 -1.24
N ARG A 107 7.57 -0.03 -1.56
CA ARG A 107 7.62 1.38 -1.10
C ARG A 107 7.69 1.53 0.43
N ARG A 108 7.02 0.66 1.19
CA ARG A 108 7.04 0.69 2.67
C ARG A 108 8.37 0.22 3.30
N LYS A 109 9.26 -0.40 2.52
CA LYS A 109 10.51 -1.01 3.00
C LYS A 109 11.76 -0.45 2.33
N THR A 110 11.59 0.31 1.25
CA THR A 110 12.70 0.85 0.46
C THR A 110 13.57 1.81 1.28
N THR A 111 14.80 2.01 0.84
CA THR A 111 15.70 3.04 1.37
C THR A 111 15.02 4.41 1.26
N GLY A 112 15.00 5.20 2.34
CA GLY A 112 14.26 6.46 2.38
C GLY A 112 13.36 6.61 3.60
N THR A 113 12.70 5.53 4.02
CA THR A 113 11.63 5.60 5.05
C THR A 113 12.14 5.58 6.49
N GLY A 114 13.44 5.40 6.70
CA GLY A 114 14.05 5.22 8.02
C GLY A 114 14.98 6.36 8.45
N ARG A 115 15.77 6.11 9.50
CA ARG A 115 16.70 7.10 10.06
C ARG A 115 17.80 7.53 9.08
N MET A 116 18.21 6.67 8.14
CA MET A 116 19.23 6.96 7.11
C MET A 116 20.48 7.68 7.67
N ARG A 117 21.01 7.18 8.80
CA ARG A 117 22.08 7.88 9.55
C ARG A 117 23.32 8.19 8.70
N TYR A 118 23.77 7.23 7.90
CA TYR A 118 24.91 7.41 7.00
C TYR A 118 24.49 8.12 5.70
N LEU A 119 23.49 7.58 4.99
CA LEU A 119 23.08 8.07 3.69
C LEU A 119 22.58 9.53 3.68
N ARG A 120 22.11 10.09 4.80
CA ARG A 120 21.77 11.53 4.86
C ARG A 120 23.00 12.43 4.76
N ASN A 121 24.13 11.99 5.31
CA ASN A 121 25.37 12.77 5.32
C ASN A 121 26.16 12.61 4.02
N VAL A 122 25.97 11.50 3.30
CA VAL A 122 26.72 11.20 2.06
C VAL A 122 26.51 12.29 0.99
N PRO A 123 25.29 12.71 0.61
CA PRO A 123 25.10 13.79 -0.37
C PRO A 123 25.71 15.11 0.07
N ARG A 124 25.68 15.43 1.37
CA ARG A 124 26.31 16.64 1.92
C ARG A 124 27.83 16.60 1.75
N ARG A 125 28.46 15.46 2.04
CA ARG A 125 29.90 15.24 1.82
C ARG A 125 30.25 15.20 0.35
N PHE A 126 29.38 14.64 -0.48
CA PHE A 126 29.56 14.57 -1.94
C PHE A 126 29.64 15.97 -2.55
N LYS A 127 28.79 16.91 -2.11
CA LYS A 127 28.85 18.32 -2.55
C LYS A 127 30.18 19.00 -2.19
N THR A 128 30.85 18.54 -1.13
CA THR A 128 32.15 19.04 -0.70
C THR A 128 33.31 18.14 -1.15
N ASN A 129 33.09 17.24 -2.12
CA ASN A 129 34.09 16.29 -2.65
C ASN A 129 34.79 15.45 -1.57
N PHE A 130 34.07 15.05 -0.52
CA PHE A 130 34.61 14.24 0.59
C PHE A 130 35.89 14.82 1.22
N ARG A 131 36.01 16.15 1.33
CA ARG A 131 37.09 16.79 2.11
C ARG A 131 37.08 16.30 3.56
N GLU A 132 38.25 15.86 4.04
CA GLU A 132 38.49 15.43 5.42
C GLU A 132 39.66 16.22 6.02
N GLY A 133 39.69 16.39 7.35
CA GLY A 133 40.82 17.01 8.06
C GLY A 133 40.98 18.54 7.91
N THR A 134 40.08 19.23 7.21
CA THR A 134 40.12 20.71 7.11
C THR A 134 39.37 21.37 8.27
N GLU A 135 40.03 22.25 9.00
CA GLU A 135 39.37 23.08 10.01
C GLU A 135 38.57 24.21 9.34
N ALA A 136 37.39 24.50 9.88
CA ALA A 136 36.59 25.63 9.41
C ALA A 136 37.28 26.94 9.83
N ALA A 137 37.47 27.86 8.89
CA ALA A 137 38.03 29.17 9.21
C ALA A 137 37.21 29.83 10.34
N PRO A 138 37.88 30.40 11.36
CA PRO A 138 37.20 30.99 12.50
C PRO A 138 36.31 32.15 12.03
N ARG A 139 35.07 32.18 12.51
CA ARG A 139 34.11 33.25 12.18
C ARG A 139 34.55 34.53 12.89
N LYS A 140 34.87 35.59 12.15
CA LYS A 140 35.06 36.93 12.72
C LYS A 140 33.73 37.39 13.34
N LYS A 141 33.70 37.68 14.64
CA LYS A 141 32.51 38.28 15.28
C LYS A 141 32.28 39.64 14.62
N ALA A 142 31.08 39.85 14.08
CA ALA A 142 30.68 41.18 13.60
C ALA A 142 30.68 42.12 14.81
N VAL A 143 31.40 43.23 14.71
CA VAL A 143 31.26 44.35 15.67
C VAL A 143 29.81 44.81 15.55
N ALA A 144 29.09 44.89 16.66
CA ALA A 144 27.72 45.38 16.68
C ALA A 144 27.70 46.74 15.97
N ALA A 145 26.87 46.88 14.93
CA ALA A 145 26.66 48.16 14.29
C ALA A 145 26.05 49.10 15.34
N SER A 146 26.86 50.05 15.82
CA SER A 146 26.40 51.15 16.65
C SER A 146 25.45 52.00 15.84
N ALA A 147 24.21 52.14 16.35
CA ALA A 147 23.13 52.95 15.80
C ALA A 147 23.43 54.44 15.86
#